data_AF-A0A0S8FXX0-F1
#
_entry.id   AF-A0A0S8FXX0-F1
#
_cell.length_a   1.000
_cell.length_b   1.000
_cell.length_c   1.000
_cell.angle_alpha   90.00
_cell.angle_beta   90.00
_cell.angle_gamma   90.00
#
_symmetry.space_group_name_H-M   'P 1'
#
loop_
_entity.id
_entity.type
_entity.pdbx_description
1 polymer ?
#
loop_
_entity_poly.entity_id
_entity_poly.type
_entity_poly.pdbx_seq_one_letter_code
_entity_poly.pdbx_strand_id
1 'polypeptide(L)'
;MVYLCQKAYRCLPVAIVLIVAAAGCVGSETGARGSLAAGDSSAIQPIRVSYADTVSPLQYHLIERLEESDAPKKVLHRLVVFGEGSQDRFGKTLRVVMDSLTSADTSLVALRAILYEVVRTSETAGGLRPRGWAEWVPSEGWDAAATSRREGTHRFYVYTTPPGWLVTMESPETSATQE
;
A
#
# COMPACT_ATOMS: atom_id res chain seq x y z
N MET A 1 -9.98 36.01 29.21
CA MET A 1 -9.58 37.00 28.20
C MET A 1 -9.60 36.28 26.85
N VAL A 2 -10.64 36.50 26.05
CA VAL A 2 -10.96 35.71 24.85
C VAL A 2 -10.59 36.54 23.63
N TYR A 3 -9.68 36.05 22.80
CA TYR A 3 -9.40 36.64 21.49
C TYR A 3 -10.06 35.78 20.40
N LEU A 4 -11.22 36.24 19.93
CA LEU A 4 -11.83 35.82 18.67
C LEU A 4 -11.09 36.52 17.53
N CYS A 5 -10.36 35.78 16.71
CA CYS A 5 -9.82 36.29 15.45
C CYS A 5 -10.66 35.71 14.30
N GLN A 6 -11.71 36.47 13.92
CA GLN A 6 -12.40 36.30 12.65
C GLN A 6 -11.47 36.76 11.53
N LYS A 7 -11.18 35.89 10.56
CA LYS A 7 -10.66 36.32 9.26
C LYS A 7 -11.52 35.78 8.14
N ALA A 8 -12.34 36.68 7.61
CA ALA A 8 -13.13 36.53 6.41
C ALA A 8 -12.26 36.85 5.17
N TYR A 9 -12.21 35.92 4.21
CA TYR A 9 -11.87 36.20 2.81
C TYR A 9 -12.77 35.30 1.97
N ARG A 10 -13.91 35.83 1.52
CA ARG A 10 -14.17 36.47 0.22
C ARG A 10 -14.16 35.47 -0.95
N CYS A 11 -15.37 35.36 -1.51
CA CYS A 11 -15.76 34.69 -2.73
C CYS A 11 -14.88 35.04 -3.92
N LEU A 12 -14.62 34.05 -4.78
CA LEU A 12 -14.34 34.25 -6.19
C LEU A 12 -15.08 33.14 -6.95
N PRO A 13 -16.20 33.45 -7.64
CA PRO A 13 -16.74 32.59 -8.67
C PRO A 13 -16.03 32.88 -9.99
N VAL A 14 -16.27 32.01 -10.98
CA VAL A 14 -15.98 32.19 -12.41
C VAL A 14 -14.64 31.61 -12.89
N ALA A 15 -14.70 30.42 -13.51
CA ALA A 15 -14.46 30.29 -14.95
C ALA A 15 -15.01 28.95 -15.48
N ILE A 16 -15.95 29.08 -16.40
CA ILE A 16 -16.52 28.03 -17.26
C ILE A 16 -15.55 27.82 -18.45
N VAL A 17 -15.79 26.75 -19.22
CA VAL A 17 -15.43 26.56 -20.65
C VAL A 17 -14.15 25.69 -20.82
N LEU A 18 -14.04 24.63 -21.64
CA LEU A 18 -14.72 24.17 -22.86
C LEU A 18 -14.60 22.64 -22.99
N ILE A 19 -15.65 21.99 -23.52
CA ILE A 19 -15.65 20.60 -24.01
C ILE A 19 -14.99 20.58 -25.39
N VAL A 20 -14.02 19.70 -25.61
CA VAL A 20 -13.63 19.26 -26.97
C VAL A 20 -13.70 17.75 -27.04
N ALA A 21 -14.73 17.28 -27.74
CA ALA A 21 -14.82 15.91 -28.22
C ALA A 21 -13.97 15.79 -29.49
N ALA A 22 -13.07 14.80 -29.52
CA ALA A 22 -12.47 14.31 -30.74
C ALA A 22 -12.68 12.79 -30.79
N ALA A 23 -13.68 12.40 -31.56
CA ALA A 23 -13.79 11.04 -32.08
C ALA A 23 -12.76 10.87 -33.20
N GLY A 24 -11.89 9.88 -33.06
CA GLY A 24 -10.97 9.44 -34.10
C GLY A 24 -10.92 7.92 -34.09
N CYS A 25 -11.60 7.30 -35.05
CA CYS A 25 -11.54 5.86 -35.31
C CYS A 25 -10.40 5.52 -36.29
N VAL A 26 -9.98 4.25 -36.18
CA VAL A 26 -9.31 3.41 -37.20
C VAL A 26 -7.79 3.56 -37.35
N GLY A 27 -7.10 2.58 -36.79
CA GLY A 27 -5.76 2.14 -37.20
C GLY A 27 -5.63 0.66 -36.90
N SER A 28 -5.95 -0.18 -37.89
CA SER A 28 -5.84 -1.63 -37.84
C SER A 28 -4.44 -2.02 -38.28
N GLU A 29 -3.57 -2.39 -37.34
CA GLU A 29 -2.26 -2.98 -37.65
C GLU A 29 -2.22 -4.40 -37.09
N THR A 30 -2.43 -5.35 -38.00
CA THR A 30 -2.05 -6.76 -37.90
C THR A 30 -0.54 -6.87 -37.71
N GLY A 31 -0.11 -6.91 -36.45
CA GLY A 31 1.27 -7.18 -36.04
C GLY A 31 1.39 -8.53 -35.32
N ALA A 32 2.08 -9.45 -35.98
CA ALA A 32 2.64 -10.73 -35.51
C ALA A 32 2.42 -11.11 -34.03
N ARG A 33 1.65 -12.19 -33.82
CA ARG A 33 1.65 -12.99 -32.58
C ARG A 33 3.02 -13.65 -32.39
N GLY A 34 3.93 -12.94 -31.72
CA GLY A 34 5.08 -13.55 -31.07
C GLY A 34 4.59 -14.32 -29.85
N SER A 35 4.59 -15.65 -29.94
CA SER A 35 4.37 -16.54 -28.81
C SER A 35 5.58 -16.47 -27.88
N LEU A 36 5.59 -15.49 -26.97
CA LEU A 36 6.49 -15.52 -25.82
C LEU A 36 5.97 -16.56 -24.84
N ALA A 37 6.81 -17.57 -24.60
CA ALA A 37 6.61 -18.59 -23.60
C ALA A 37 6.23 -17.92 -22.27
N ALA A 38 4.99 -18.16 -21.84
CA ALA A 38 4.58 -17.91 -20.47
C ALA A 38 5.43 -18.82 -19.60
N GLY A 39 6.50 -18.25 -19.02
CA GLY A 39 7.14 -18.84 -17.86
C GLY A 39 6.07 -19.06 -16.82
N ASP A 40 6.00 -20.30 -16.33
CA ASP A 40 5.05 -20.82 -15.36
C ASP A 40 5.26 -20.13 -14.00
N SER A 41 4.94 -18.83 -13.95
CA SER A 41 4.87 -18.07 -12.72
C SER A 41 3.56 -18.49 -12.09
N SER A 42 3.66 -19.40 -11.12
CA SER A 42 2.56 -19.76 -10.22
C SER A 42 1.90 -18.46 -9.74
N ALA A 43 0.82 -18.09 -10.42
CA ALA A 43 0.04 -16.93 -10.11
C ALA A 43 -0.63 -17.22 -8.77
N ILE A 44 -0.02 -16.75 -7.69
CA ILE A 44 -0.64 -16.72 -6.36
C ILE A 44 -1.92 -15.92 -6.55
N GLN A 45 -3.05 -16.62 -6.70
CA GLN A 45 -4.32 -15.95 -6.89
C GLN A 45 -4.63 -15.21 -5.59
N PRO A 46 -4.85 -13.88 -5.64
CA PRO A 46 -5.16 -13.13 -4.44
C PRO A 46 -6.51 -13.63 -3.91
N ILE A 47 -6.49 -14.30 -2.76
CA ILE A 47 -7.71 -14.67 -2.04
C ILE A 47 -8.39 -13.35 -1.66
N ARG A 48 -9.57 -13.09 -2.22
CA ARG A 48 -10.40 -11.95 -1.79
C ARG A 48 -10.96 -12.27 -0.40
N VAL A 49 -10.25 -11.83 0.64
CA VAL A 49 -10.73 -11.93 2.02
C VAL A 49 -11.70 -10.78 2.30
N SER A 50 -12.98 -11.10 2.42
CA SER A 50 -14.00 -10.16 2.88
C SER A 50 -14.02 -10.13 4.41
N TYR A 51 -13.29 -9.19 5.01
CA TYR A 51 -13.37 -8.96 6.46
C TYR A 51 -14.73 -8.38 6.84
N ALA A 52 -15.29 -8.85 7.95
CA ALA A 52 -16.54 -8.31 8.49
C ALA A 52 -16.36 -6.83 8.83
N ASP A 53 -17.12 -5.94 8.17
CA ASP A 53 -17.02 -4.49 8.41
C ASP A 53 -17.55 -4.06 9.79
N THR A 54 -18.12 -5.00 10.55
CA THR A 54 -18.71 -4.77 11.88
C THR A 54 -17.69 -4.78 13.02
N VAL A 55 -16.43 -5.17 12.78
CA VAL A 55 -15.40 -5.19 13.83
C VAL A 55 -14.67 -3.84 13.92
N SER A 56 -14.34 -3.42 15.15
CA SER A 56 -13.54 -2.21 15.37
C SER A 56 -12.05 -2.46 15.09
N PRO A 57 -11.35 -1.50 14.44
CA PRO A 57 -9.91 -1.60 14.24
C PRO A 57 -9.17 -1.58 15.59
N LEU A 58 -7.96 -2.15 15.59
CA LEU A 58 -7.04 -2.12 16.71
C LEU A 58 -6.36 -0.75 16.78
N GLN A 59 -5.96 -0.36 17.99
CA GLN A 59 -5.04 0.76 18.15
C GLN A 59 -3.66 0.35 17.67
N TYR A 60 -3.02 1.21 16.89
CA TYR A 60 -1.72 0.97 16.30
C TYR A 60 -0.81 2.19 16.44
N HIS A 61 0.49 1.95 16.38
CA HIS A 61 1.52 2.97 16.32
C HIS A 61 2.47 2.68 15.16
N LEU A 62 2.89 3.73 14.47
CA LEU A 62 3.93 3.65 13.45
C LEU A 62 5.28 3.46 14.15
N ILE A 63 6.00 2.39 13.81
CA ILE A 63 7.36 2.14 14.33
C ILE A 63 8.43 2.50 13.30
N GLU A 64 8.14 2.34 12.01
CA GLU A 64 9.08 2.62 10.95
C GLU A 64 8.35 3.01 9.67
N ARG A 65 8.90 4.01 8.97
CA ARG A 65 8.52 4.37 7.60
C ARG A 65 9.77 4.32 6.74
N LEU A 66 9.80 3.41 5.78
CA LEU A 66 10.89 3.23 4.83
C LEU A 66 10.45 3.72 3.45
N GLU A 67 11.10 4.74 2.93
CA GLU A 67 10.89 5.21 1.55
C GLU A 67 11.80 4.41 0.62
N GLU A 68 11.22 3.60 -0.26
CA GLU A 68 11.98 2.79 -1.24
C GLU A 68 12.34 3.59 -2.50
N SER A 69 11.65 4.70 -2.75
CA SER A 69 11.92 5.59 -3.87
C SER A 69 11.35 6.98 -3.58
N ASP A 70 12.11 8.02 -3.91
CA ASP A 70 11.71 9.43 -3.73
C ASP A 70 10.70 9.89 -4.78
N ALA A 71 10.83 9.42 -6.03
CA ALA A 71 9.93 9.76 -7.12
C ALA A 71 9.94 8.68 -8.24
N PRO A 72 8.78 8.06 -8.57
CA PRO A 72 7.50 8.19 -7.88
C PRO A 72 7.51 7.45 -6.52
N LYS A 73 6.81 8.03 -5.53
CA LYS A 73 7.03 7.67 -4.12
C LYS A 73 6.47 6.29 -3.75
N LYS A 74 7.36 5.39 -3.34
CA LYS A 74 7.04 4.04 -2.82
C LYS A 74 7.42 3.95 -1.35
N VAL A 75 6.51 3.47 -0.50
CA VAL A 75 6.78 3.43 0.95
C VAL A 75 6.34 2.12 1.58
N LEU A 76 7.15 1.61 2.50
CA LEU A 76 6.83 0.53 3.42
C LEU A 76 6.63 1.11 4.83
N HIS A 77 5.47 0.83 5.43
CA HIS A 77 5.20 1.16 6.83
C HIS A 77 5.26 -0.10 7.68
N ARG A 78 5.96 -0.04 8.82
CA ARG A 78 5.86 -1.05 9.87
C ARG A 78 5.12 -0.45 11.06
N LEU A 79 4.11 -1.16 11.52
CA LEU A 79 3.17 -0.70 12.53
C LEU A 79 3.11 -1.73 13.65
N VAL A 80 2.95 -1.30 14.90
CA VAL A 80 2.73 -2.18 16.04
C VAL A 80 1.32 -1.96 16.60
N VAL A 81 0.62 -3.05 16.94
CA VAL A 81 -0.63 -2.98 17.71
C VAL A 81 -0.39 -3.37 19.16
N PHE A 82 -1.13 -2.71 20.05
CA PHE A 82 -1.15 -3.05 21.47
C PHE A 82 -2.44 -3.83 21.78
N GLY A 83 -2.28 -5.11 22.07
CA GLY A 83 -3.37 -6.01 22.45
C GLY A 83 -3.61 -7.15 21.46
N GLU A 84 -4.31 -8.17 21.95
CA GLU A 84 -4.66 -9.34 21.16
C GLU A 84 -5.83 -9.03 20.21
N GLY A 85 -5.74 -9.54 18.98
CA GLY A 85 -6.73 -9.33 17.94
C GLY A 85 -7.10 -10.62 17.21
N SER A 86 -8.35 -10.73 16.76
CA SER A 86 -8.71 -11.71 15.74
C SER A 86 -8.16 -11.30 14.38
N GLN A 87 -8.07 -12.26 13.46
CA GLN A 87 -7.65 -12.03 12.08
C GLN A 87 -8.50 -10.92 11.40
N ASP A 88 -9.79 -10.87 11.68
CA ASP A 88 -10.69 -9.83 11.16
C ASP A 88 -10.33 -8.43 11.65
N ARG A 89 -9.97 -8.30 12.94
CA ARG A 89 -9.55 -7.01 13.51
C ARG A 89 -8.23 -6.55 12.91
N PHE A 90 -7.28 -7.47 12.69
CA PHE A 90 -6.03 -7.15 11.99
C PHE A 90 -6.29 -6.67 10.55
N GLY A 91 -7.12 -7.41 9.80
CA GLY A 91 -7.51 -7.05 8.43
C GLY A 91 -8.21 -5.69 8.35
N LYS A 92 -9.15 -5.42 9.26
CA LYS A 92 -9.83 -4.11 9.36
C LYS A 92 -8.85 -2.99 9.70
N THR A 93 -7.92 -3.22 10.62
CA THR A 93 -6.88 -2.24 11.00
C THR A 93 -6.02 -1.86 9.80
N LEU A 94 -5.53 -2.86 9.05
CA LEU A 94 -4.74 -2.62 7.85
C LEU A 94 -5.50 -1.81 6.80
N ARG A 95 -6.79 -2.12 6.55
CA ARG A 95 -7.62 -1.35 5.63
C ARG A 95 -7.71 0.12 6.05
N VAL A 96 -8.06 0.38 7.30
CA VAL A 96 -8.18 1.75 7.84
C VAL A 96 -6.85 2.52 7.72
N VAL A 97 -5.74 1.89 8.09
CA VAL A 97 -4.40 2.48 7.95
C VAL A 97 -4.10 2.85 6.51
N MET A 98 -4.33 1.93 5.59
CA MET A 98 -3.98 2.08 4.18
C MET A 98 -4.84 3.15 3.51
N ASP A 99 -6.14 3.18 3.78
CA ASP A 99 -7.06 4.23 3.31
C ASP A 99 -6.62 5.61 3.84
N SER A 100 -6.26 5.69 5.12
CA SER A 100 -5.79 6.95 5.72
C SER A 100 -4.48 7.43 5.11
N LEU A 101 -3.49 6.56 4.93
CA LEU A 101 -2.17 6.93 4.42
C LEU A 101 -2.21 7.33 2.95
N THR A 102 -2.92 6.56 2.13
CA THR A 102 -3.10 6.85 0.70
C THR A 102 -3.89 8.14 0.46
N SER A 103 -4.86 8.44 1.32
CA SER A 103 -5.61 9.70 1.26
C SER A 103 -4.77 10.89 1.73
N ALA A 104 -3.92 10.72 2.75
CA ALA A 104 -3.13 11.79 3.34
C ALA A 104 -1.93 12.22 2.47
N ASP A 105 -1.24 11.27 1.83
CA ASP A 105 -0.06 11.56 1.02
C ASP A 105 -0.36 11.43 -0.48
N THR A 106 -0.73 12.59 -1.05
CA THR A 106 -0.71 13.03 -2.45
C THR A 106 0.20 12.32 -3.44
N SER A 107 1.44 12.13 -3.00
CA SER A 107 2.56 11.77 -3.86
C SER A 107 2.79 10.26 -3.96
N LEU A 108 2.16 9.48 -3.09
CA LEU A 108 2.28 8.03 -3.08
C LEU A 108 1.74 7.42 -4.38
N VAL A 109 2.54 6.53 -4.96
CA VAL A 109 2.13 5.64 -6.07
C VAL A 109 2.02 4.18 -5.63
N ALA A 110 2.69 3.79 -4.55
CA ALA A 110 2.56 2.47 -3.98
C ALA A 110 2.87 2.50 -2.48
N LEU A 111 2.14 1.67 -1.72
CA LEU A 111 2.26 1.56 -0.29
C LEU A 111 2.19 0.10 0.13
N ARG A 112 3.12 -0.31 0.98
CA ARG A 112 3.07 -1.57 1.73
C ARG A 112 2.97 -1.28 3.21
N ALA A 113 2.31 -2.15 3.94
CA ALA A 113 2.24 -2.10 5.39
C ALA A 113 2.45 -3.49 5.99
N ILE A 114 3.15 -3.53 7.12
CA ILE A 114 3.32 -4.71 7.97
C ILE A 114 2.79 -4.36 9.35
N LEU A 115 1.86 -5.17 9.86
CA LEU A 115 1.29 -5.02 11.19
C LEU A 115 1.89 -6.07 12.11
N TYR A 116 2.57 -5.61 13.15
CA TYR A 116 3.19 -6.41 14.20
C TYR A 116 2.33 -6.41 15.45
N GLU A 117 2.27 -7.55 16.11
CA GLU A 117 1.72 -7.72 17.45
C GLU A 117 2.87 -7.86 18.45
N VAL A 118 2.70 -7.22 19.61
CA VAL A 118 3.62 -7.42 20.74
C VAL A 118 3.32 -8.77 21.38
N VAL A 119 4.28 -9.69 21.34
CA VAL A 119 4.19 -11.00 21.98
C VAL A 119 5.11 -11.01 23.18
N ARG A 120 4.60 -11.38 24.34
CA ARG A 120 5.45 -11.63 25.52
C ARG A 120 6.27 -12.89 25.28
N THR A 121 7.59 -12.76 25.24
CA THR A 121 8.51 -13.89 25.10
C THR A 121 9.05 -14.34 26.46
N SER A 122 9.09 -13.43 27.44
CA SER A 122 9.36 -13.71 28.85
C SER A 122 8.69 -12.66 29.75
N GLU A 123 8.92 -12.71 31.06
CA GLU A 123 8.44 -11.69 32.00
C GLU A 123 9.05 -10.30 31.75
N THR A 124 10.24 -10.24 31.14
CA THR A 124 11.00 -8.99 30.95
C THR A 124 11.24 -8.63 29.49
N ALA A 125 10.95 -9.53 28.55
CA ALA A 125 11.15 -9.32 27.13
C ALA A 125 9.84 -9.43 26.34
N GLY A 126 9.63 -8.46 25.45
CA GLY A 126 8.61 -8.49 24.42
C GLY A 126 9.27 -8.63 23.05
N GLY A 127 8.72 -9.49 22.21
CA GLY A 127 9.06 -9.59 20.79
C GLY A 127 7.99 -8.96 19.92
N LEU A 128 8.34 -8.60 18.70
CA LEU A 128 7.39 -8.22 17.67
C LEU A 128 7.19 -9.40 16.72
N ARG A 129 5.94 -9.81 16.54
CA ARG A 129 5.57 -10.86 15.59
C ARG A 129 4.70 -10.27 14.49
N PRO A 130 5.05 -10.40 13.21
CA PRO A 130 4.17 -9.92 12.15
C PRO A 130 2.90 -10.76 12.10
N ARG A 131 1.75 -10.08 11.97
CA ARG A 131 0.41 -10.70 11.98
C ARG A 131 -0.41 -10.40 10.74
N GLY A 132 -0.07 -9.35 10.00
CA GLY A 132 -0.77 -9.01 8.78
C GLY A 132 0.07 -8.13 7.88
N TRP A 133 -0.25 -8.21 6.58
CA TRP A 133 0.41 -7.45 5.53
C TRP A 133 -0.64 -6.83 4.64
N ALA A 134 -0.38 -5.63 4.14
CA ALA A 134 -1.23 -5.01 3.15
C ALA A 134 -0.40 -4.36 2.05
N GLU A 135 -0.99 -4.29 0.87
CA GLU A 135 -0.39 -3.67 -0.30
C GLU A 135 -1.46 -2.85 -1.03
N TRP A 136 -1.13 -1.61 -1.34
CA TRP A 136 -1.86 -0.74 -2.24
C TRP A 136 -0.93 -0.38 -3.38
N VAL A 137 -1.24 -0.89 -4.57
CA VAL A 137 -0.36 -0.80 -5.74
C VAL A 137 -1.15 -0.50 -7.00
N PRO A 138 -0.50 0.05 -8.05
CA PRO A 138 -1.09 0.11 -9.39
C PRO A 138 -1.48 -1.29 -9.88
N SER A 139 -2.39 -1.36 -10.85
CA SER A 139 -2.81 -2.61 -11.49
C SER A 139 -1.66 -3.45 -12.07
N GLU A 140 -0.59 -2.77 -12.47
CA GLU A 140 0.65 -3.28 -13.04
C GLU A 140 1.58 -3.88 -11.98
N GLY A 141 1.35 -3.59 -10.70
CA GLY A 141 2.10 -4.13 -9.56
C GLY A 141 3.15 -3.17 -8.97
N TRP A 142 3.87 -3.65 -7.95
CA TRP A 142 4.86 -2.87 -7.20
C TRP A 142 6.04 -2.40 -8.04
N ASP A 143 6.61 -3.29 -8.86
CA ASP A 143 7.83 -2.98 -9.61
C ASP A 143 7.56 -1.98 -10.74
N ALA A 144 6.38 -2.08 -11.36
CA ALA A 144 5.90 -1.12 -12.36
C ALA A 144 5.48 0.23 -11.75
N ALA A 145 5.38 0.35 -10.42
CA ALA A 145 5.01 1.61 -9.79
C ALA A 145 6.02 2.73 -10.06
N ALA A 146 7.28 2.39 -10.38
CA ALA A 146 8.33 3.35 -10.75
C ALA A 146 8.03 4.16 -12.02
N THR A 147 7.20 3.63 -12.92
CA THR A 147 6.78 4.30 -14.16
C THR A 147 5.30 4.68 -14.14
N SER A 148 4.59 4.30 -13.07
CA SER A 148 3.15 4.50 -12.94
C SER A 148 2.81 5.90 -12.45
N ARG A 149 1.61 6.37 -12.81
CA ARG A 149 1.01 7.58 -12.26
C ARG A 149 -0.07 7.21 -11.25
N ARG A 150 -0.20 7.99 -10.18
CA ARG A 150 -1.24 7.83 -9.16
C ARG A 150 -2.67 7.81 -9.71
N GLU A 151 -2.92 8.48 -10.83
CA GLU A 151 -4.25 8.59 -11.45
C GLU A 151 -4.77 7.24 -12.01
N GLY A 152 -3.94 6.19 -12.04
CA GLY A 152 -4.31 4.86 -12.48
C GLY A 152 -5.19 4.07 -11.49
N THR A 153 -5.67 2.91 -11.95
CA THR A 153 -6.42 1.99 -11.08
C THR A 153 -5.46 1.35 -10.08
N HIS A 154 -5.77 1.48 -8.79
CA HIS A 154 -5.03 0.81 -7.73
C HIS A 154 -5.79 -0.41 -7.22
N ARG A 155 -5.03 -1.43 -6.80
CA ARG A 155 -5.54 -2.63 -6.17
C ARG A 155 -5.10 -2.65 -4.72
N PHE A 156 -6.02 -3.08 -3.85
CA PHE A 156 -5.78 -3.22 -2.43
C PHE A 156 -5.81 -4.70 -2.05
N TYR A 157 -4.72 -5.17 -1.45
CA TYR A 157 -4.57 -6.54 -0.99
C TYR A 157 -4.26 -6.56 0.50
N VAL A 158 -4.80 -7.57 1.19
CA VAL A 158 -4.49 -7.86 2.58
C VAL A 158 -4.15 -9.34 2.68
N TYR A 159 -3.03 -9.65 3.32
CA TYR A 159 -2.49 -10.99 3.46
C TYR A 159 -2.44 -11.38 4.93
N THR A 160 -2.69 -12.67 5.17
CA THR A 160 -2.64 -13.30 6.51
C THR A 160 -1.45 -14.25 6.63
N THR A 161 -0.75 -14.45 5.52
CA THR A 161 0.56 -15.12 5.42
C THR A 161 1.54 -14.14 4.80
N PRO A 162 2.85 -14.24 5.12
CA PRO A 162 3.87 -13.40 4.51
C PRO A 162 3.78 -13.46 2.97
N PRO A 163 3.55 -12.34 2.28
CA PRO A 163 3.62 -12.29 0.83
C PRO A 163 5.06 -12.47 0.33
N GLY A 164 5.22 -12.93 -0.91
CA GLY A 164 6.52 -13.27 -1.50
C GLY A 164 7.54 -12.13 -1.53
N TRP A 165 7.09 -10.86 -1.52
CA TRP A 165 7.96 -9.70 -1.49
C TRP A 165 8.69 -9.48 -0.17
N LEU A 166 8.33 -10.18 0.92
CA LEU A 166 9.11 -10.15 2.17
C LEU A 166 10.38 -10.97 2.06
N VAL A 167 10.34 -12.09 1.33
CA VAL A 167 11.48 -13.00 1.17
C VAL A 167 12.64 -12.27 0.48
N THR A 168 12.32 -11.31 -0.39
CA THR A 168 13.30 -10.48 -1.09
C THR A 168 14.00 -9.48 -0.17
N MET A 169 13.41 -9.08 0.97
CA MET A 169 13.99 -8.08 1.87
C MET A 169 15.04 -8.64 2.86
N GLU A 170 15.09 -9.96 3.06
CA GLU A 170 16.01 -10.59 4.02
C GLU A 170 17.37 -11.02 3.43
N SER A 171 17.66 -10.70 2.16
CA SER A 171 18.90 -11.14 1.52
C SER A 171 19.85 -10.02 1.08
N PRO A 172 20.41 -9.20 1.99
CA PRO A 172 21.68 -8.54 1.74
C PRO A 172 22.81 -9.45 2.26
N GLU A 173 23.45 -10.17 1.33
CA GLU A 173 24.85 -10.60 1.42
C GLU A 173 25.36 -11.05 2.81
N THR A 174 25.14 -12.32 3.15
CA THR A 174 26.21 -13.06 3.85
C THR A 174 27.20 -13.56 2.81
N SER A 175 27.86 -12.63 2.14
CA SER A 175 28.96 -12.88 1.21
C SER A 175 30.09 -11.90 1.50
N ALA A 176 30.42 -11.76 2.78
CA ALA A 176 31.72 -11.28 3.19
C ALA A 176 32.69 -12.47 3.14
N THR A 177 33.35 -12.60 1.99
CA THR A 177 34.77 -12.96 1.83
C THR A 177 35.44 -13.67 3.01
N GLN A 178 35.62 -15.00 2.90
CA GLN A 178 36.80 -15.66 3.46
C GLN A 178 37.88 -15.64 2.37
N GLU A 179 38.82 -14.71 2.47
CA GLU A 179 40.18 -14.85 1.94
C GLU A 179 41.12 -15.20 3.09
#